data_AF-A0A7Y4VZ87-F1
#
_entry.id   AF-A0A7Y4VZ87-F1
#
_cell.length_a   1.000
_cell.length_b   1.000
_cell.length_c   1.000
_cell.angle_alpha   90.00
_cell.angle_beta   90.00
_cell.angle_gamma   90.00
#
_symmetry.space_group_name_H-M   'P 1'
#
loop_
_entity.id
_entity.type
_entity.pdbx_description
1 polymer ?
#
loop_
_entity_poly.entity_id
_entity_poly.type
_entity_poly.pdbx_seq_one_letter_code
_entity_poly.pdbx_strand_id
1 'polypeptide(L)'
;MLLEHTDGFWQLVPLTLLGLALVVLVWHQVAPSAITVRAFQAVGCLFVLSGAVGVFLHYRGNAEFELEMSSGLAGWKLIWESLKGATPTLAPGAMLQLGLLALGYTFRHPALGGGNSSEG
;
A
#
# COMPACT_ATOMS: atom_id res chain seq x y z
N MET A 1 -19.34 -19.02 9.10
CA MET A 1 -18.08 -19.59 9.61
C MET A 1 -17.19 -18.41 9.97
N LEU A 2 -17.10 -18.10 11.27
CA LEU A 2 -16.24 -17.04 11.78
C LEU A 2 -14.78 -17.50 11.63
N LEU A 3 -13.99 -16.75 10.87
CA LEU A 3 -12.53 -16.86 10.86
C LEU A 3 -11.97 -18.17 10.28
N GLU A 4 -12.46 -18.65 9.13
CA GLU A 4 -11.70 -19.64 8.36
C GLU A 4 -10.41 -18.98 7.87
N HIS A 5 -9.38 -19.20 8.69
CA HIS A 5 -7.96 -18.93 8.51
C HIS A 5 -7.61 -17.56 7.93
N THR A 6 -7.11 -16.68 8.81
CA THR A 6 -6.05 -15.75 8.39
C THR A 6 -4.90 -16.59 7.86
N ASP A 7 -4.95 -16.91 6.56
CA ASP A 7 -3.85 -17.54 5.85
C ASP A 7 -2.64 -16.65 6.07
N GLY A 8 -1.71 -17.12 6.92
CA GLY A 8 -0.53 -16.35 7.30
C GLY A 8 0.27 -15.87 6.08
N PHE A 9 0.08 -16.53 4.93
CA PHE A 9 0.61 -16.13 3.64
C PHE A 9 0.26 -14.68 3.27
N TRP A 10 -1.00 -14.24 3.41
CA TRP A 10 -1.40 -12.88 3.03
C TRP A 10 -0.88 -11.82 4.01
N GLN A 11 -0.62 -12.19 5.28
CA GLN A 11 0.03 -11.31 6.26
C GLN A 11 1.51 -11.05 5.93
N LEU A 12 2.15 -11.91 5.14
CA LEU A 12 3.53 -11.69 4.69
C LEU A 12 3.65 -10.56 3.67
N VAL A 13 2.60 -10.30 2.89
CA VAL A 13 2.63 -9.23 1.86
C VAL A 13 2.99 -7.86 2.44
N PRO A 14 2.28 -7.32 3.47
CA PRO A 14 2.63 -6.04 4.06
C PRO A 14 4.02 -6.05 4.71
N LEU A 15 4.43 -7.15 5.36
CA LEU A 15 5.73 -7.24 6.02
C LEU A 15 6.91 -7.29 5.02
N THR A 16 6.76 -8.08 3.95
CA THR A 16 7.77 -8.21 2.90
C THR A 16 7.93 -6.91 2.12
N LEU A 17 6.82 -6.24 1.79
CA LEU A 17 6.84 -4.94 1.14
C LEU A 17 7.47 -3.88 2.04
N LEU A 18 7.16 -3.86 3.34
CA LEU A 18 7.81 -2.95 4.29
C LEU A 18 9.32 -3.19 4.37
N GLY A 19 9.75 -4.44 4.49
CA GLY A 19 11.17 -4.80 4.48
C GLY A 19 11.88 -4.35 3.20
N LEU A 20 11.27 -4.61 2.04
CA LEU A 20 11.79 -4.19 0.74
C LEU A 20 11.88 -2.67 0.62
N ALA A 21 10.86 -1.94 1.10
CA ALA A 21 10.86 -0.47 1.09
C ALA A 21 12.00 0.10 1.93
N LEU A 22 12.26 -0.47 3.12
CA LEU A 22 13.38 -0.05 3.97
C LEU A 22 14.73 -0.31 3.28
N VAL A 23 14.91 -1.48 2.67
CA VAL A 23 16.14 -1.82 1.93
C VAL A 23 16.36 -0.84 0.77
N VAL A 24 15.34 -0.58 -0.04
CA VAL A 24 15.44 0.34 -1.18
C VAL A 24 15.65 1.77 -0.72
N LEU A 25 15.02 2.21 0.38
CA LEU A 25 15.23 3.54 0.95
C LEU A 25 16.66 3.72 1.43
N VAL A 26 17.21 2.76 2.17
CA VAL A 26 18.61 2.79 2.63
C VAL A 26 19.55 2.78 1.42
N TRP A 27 19.31 1.93 0.41
CA TRP A 27 20.09 1.92 -0.81
C TRP A 27 20.05 3.28 -1.52
N HIS A 28 18.87 3.85 -1.73
CA HIS A 28 18.72 5.16 -2.36
C HIS A 28 19.47 6.26 -1.58
N GLN A 29 19.47 6.19 -0.25
CA GLN A 29 20.16 7.16 0.59
C GLN A 29 21.69 7.07 0.53
N VAL A 30 22.26 5.87 0.39
CA VAL A 30 23.72 5.66 0.35
C VAL A 30 24.31 5.76 -1.06
N ALA A 31 23.52 5.43 -2.10
CA ALA A 31 23.98 5.41 -3.49
C ALA A 31 22.89 5.94 -4.44
N PRO A 32 22.55 7.25 -4.36
CA PRO A 32 21.50 7.84 -5.16
C PRO A 32 21.84 7.74 -6.65
N SER A 33 20.97 7.07 -7.41
CA SER A 33 21.12 6.83 -8.85
C SER A 33 19.76 6.63 -9.51
N ALA A 34 19.71 6.72 -10.84
CA ALA A 34 18.50 6.42 -11.62
C ALA A 34 17.91 5.04 -11.26
N ILE A 35 18.76 4.05 -11.03
CA ILE A 35 18.35 2.68 -10.66
C ILE A 35 17.63 2.68 -9.31
N THR A 36 18.20 3.30 -8.28
CA THR A 36 17.56 3.37 -6.96
C THR A 36 16.22 4.12 -6.99
N VAL A 37 16.10 5.15 -7.82
CA VAL A 37 14.84 5.88 -8.02
C VAL A 37 13.80 4.98 -8.69
N ARG A 38 14.17 4.22 -9.73
CA ARG A 38 13.27 3.26 -10.38
C ARG A 38 12.85 2.13 -9.43
N ALA A 39 13.77 1.64 -8.61
CA ALA A 39 13.45 0.66 -7.58
C ALA A 39 12.44 1.23 -6.57
N PHE A 40 12.63 2.47 -6.12
CA PHE A 40 11.73 3.13 -5.18
C PHE A 40 10.35 3.41 -5.79
N GLN A 41 10.29 3.76 -7.08
CA GLN A 41 9.03 3.84 -7.85
C GLN A 41 8.32 2.48 -7.94
N ALA A 42 9.05 1.41 -8.25
CA ALA A 42 8.49 0.07 -8.36
C ALA A 42 7.90 -0.39 -7.03
N VAL A 43 8.62 -0.20 -5.92
CA VAL A 43 8.11 -0.48 -4.57
C VAL A 43 6.89 0.40 -4.26
N GLY A 44 6.92 1.69 -4.59
CA GLY A 44 5.78 2.60 -4.43
C GLY A 44 4.53 2.11 -5.16
N CYS A 45 4.67 1.67 -6.41
CA CYS A 45 3.57 1.05 -7.17
C CYS A 45 3.03 -0.21 -6.49
N LEU A 46 3.91 -1.10 -6.00
CA LEU A 46 3.48 -2.31 -5.28
C LEU A 46 2.71 -1.98 -4.00
N PHE A 47 3.12 -0.95 -3.26
CA PHE A 47 2.41 -0.44 -2.09
C PHE A 47 1.02 0.11 -2.44
N VAL A 48 0.91 0.90 -3.51
CA VAL A 48 -0.37 1.43 -3.99
C VAL A 48 -1.33 0.30 -4.37
N LEU A 49 -0.86 -0.65 -5.19
CA LEU A 49 -1.68 -1.77 -5.65
C LEU A 49 -2.11 -2.67 -4.48
N SER A 50 -1.17 -3.05 -3.62
CA SER A 50 -1.46 -3.92 -2.47
C SER A 50 -2.36 -3.22 -1.44
N GLY A 51 -2.11 -1.94 -1.17
CA GLY A 51 -2.93 -1.13 -0.27
C GLY A 51 -4.37 -0.96 -0.79
N ALA A 52 -4.54 -0.67 -2.08
CA ALA A 52 -5.87 -0.55 -2.68
C ALA A 52 -6.66 -1.88 -2.63
N VAL A 53 -6.02 -3.00 -2.98
CA VAL A 53 -6.63 -4.34 -2.87
C VAL A 53 -6.97 -4.65 -1.41
N GLY A 54 -6.06 -4.38 -0.48
CA GLY A 54 -6.28 -4.62 0.95
C GLY A 54 -7.44 -3.80 1.52
N VAL A 55 -7.53 -2.51 1.18
CA VAL A 55 -8.67 -1.66 1.61
C VAL A 55 -9.98 -2.22 1.09
N PHE A 56 -10.04 -2.63 -0.19
CA PHE A 56 -11.24 -3.21 -0.78
C PHE A 56 -11.66 -4.51 -0.09
N LEU A 57 -10.73 -5.43 0.13
CA LEU A 57 -11.03 -6.72 0.76
C LEU A 57 -11.48 -6.56 2.22
N HIS A 58 -10.81 -5.70 3.00
CA HIS A 58 -11.18 -5.40 4.37
C HIS A 58 -12.55 -4.70 4.46
N TYR A 59 -12.79 -3.73 3.57
CA TYR A 59 -14.10 -3.07 3.49
C TYR A 59 -15.21 -4.08 3.21
N ARG A 60 -15.02 -4.96 2.22
CA ARG A 60 -16.02 -5.95 1.84
C ARG A 60 -16.33 -6.92 2.98
N GLY A 61 -15.31 -7.42 3.66
CA GLY A 61 -15.49 -8.31 4.81
C GLY A 61 -16.18 -7.63 5.99
N ASN A 62 -15.82 -6.38 6.29
CA ASN A 62 -16.50 -5.62 7.35
C ASN A 62 -17.95 -5.30 6.97
N ALA A 63 -18.23 -4.98 5.70
CA ALA A 63 -19.60 -4.73 5.23
C ALA A 63 -20.48 -5.98 5.33
N GLU A 64 -19.95 -7.15 4.96
CA GLU A 64 -20.64 -8.43 5.13
C GLU A 64 -20.95 -8.69 6.61
N PHE A 65 -19.97 -8.49 7.50
CA PHE A 65 -20.15 -8.65 8.95
C PHE A 65 -21.19 -7.69 9.55
N GLU A 66 -21.15 -6.40 9.17
CA GLU A 66 -22.11 -5.40 9.64
C GLU A 66 -23.54 -5.72 9.18
N LEU A 67 -23.71 -6.23 7.95
CA LEU A 67 -25.01 -6.67 7.44
C LEU A 67 -25.52 -7.95 8.11
N GLU A 68 -24.64 -8.87 8.50
CA GLU A 68 -25.00 -10.03 9.33
C GLU A 68 -25.50 -9.60 10.72
N MET A 69 -24.88 -8.56 11.30
CA MET A 69 -25.27 -8.03 12.62
C MET A 69 -26.54 -7.16 12.55
N SER A 70 -26.70 -6.40 11.46
CA SER A 70 -27.83 -5.50 11.26
C SER A 70 -28.19 -5.38 9.78
N SER A 71 -29.17 -6.18 9.37
CA SER A 71 -29.64 -6.30 7.98
C SER A 71 -30.26 -5.03 7.40
N GLY A 72 -30.43 -3.96 8.19
CA GLY A 72 -30.95 -2.66 7.77
C GLY A 72 -29.88 -1.59 7.50
N LEU A 73 -28.59 -1.89 7.67
CA LEU A 73 -27.51 -0.94 7.40
C LEU A 73 -27.38 -0.69 5.88
N ALA A 74 -27.36 0.58 5.49
CA ALA A 74 -27.19 0.96 4.08
C ALA A 74 -26.50 2.33 3.94
N GLY A 75 -26.09 2.62 2.71
CA GLY A 75 -25.54 3.92 2.30
C GLY A 75 -24.31 4.34 3.11
N TRP A 76 -24.27 5.62 3.50
CA TRP A 76 -23.13 6.20 4.22
C TRP A 76 -22.87 5.55 5.57
N LYS A 77 -23.93 5.11 6.25
CA LYS A 77 -23.81 4.48 7.56
C LYS A 77 -23.09 3.13 7.44
N LEU A 78 -23.48 2.30 6.45
CA LEU A 78 -22.79 1.04 6.18
C LEU A 78 -21.31 1.29 5.83
N ILE A 79 -21.01 2.30 5.02
CA ILE A 79 -19.62 2.63 4.67
C ILE A 79 -18.80 2.96 5.93
N TRP A 80 -19.33 3.83 6.78
CA TRP A 80 -18.63 4.29 7.97
C TRP A 80 -18.43 3.18 9.01
N GLU A 81 -19.43 2.34 9.26
CA GLU A 81 -19.29 1.18 10.14
C GLU A 81 -18.31 0.15 9.55
N SER A 82 -18.38 -0.12 8.24
CA SER A 82 -17.45 -1.03 7.56
C SER A 82 -16.00 -0.56 7.61
N LEU A 83 -15.74 0.75 7.62
CA LEU A 83 -14.38 1.28 7.78
C LEU A 83 -13.85 1.14 9.21
N LYS A 84 -14.73 1.17 10.22
CA LYS A 84 -14.40 0.99 11.64
C LYS A 84 -14.47 -0.46 12.11
N GLY A 85 -14.94 -1.36 11.26
CA GLY A 85 -15.24 -2.76 11.59
C GLY A 85 -14.04 -3.56 12.08
N ALA A 86 -14.32 -4.81 12.46
CA ALA A 86 -13.39 -5.68 13.20
C ALA A 86 -12.07 -5.98 12.48
N THR A 87 -11.98 -5.81 11.15
CA THR A 87 -10.72 -5.85 10.39
C THR A 87 -10.31 -4.44 9.94
N PRO A 88 -9.51 -3.70 10.73
CA PRO A 88 -9.24 -2.30 10.42
C PRO A 88 -8.56 -2.13 9.07
N THR A 89 -9.07 -1.24 8.23
CA THR A 89 -8.48 -0.85 6.94
C THR A 89 -7.20 -0.01 7.10
N LEU A 90 -6.73 0.21 8.34
CA LEU A 90 -5.63 1.11 8.68
C LEU A 90 -4.29 0.64 8.11
N ALA A 91 -3.98 -0.66 8.18
CA ALA A 91 -2.74 -1.20 7.61
C ALA A 91 -2.70 -1.08 6.07
N PRO A 92 -3.69 -1.57 5.31
CA PRO A 92 -3.68 -1.39 3.85
C PRO A 92 -3.84 0.08 3.43
N GLY A 93 -4.55 0.90 4.22
CA GLY A 93 -4.62 2.36 4.01
C GLY A 93 -3.26 3.04 4.17
N ALA A 94 -2.49 2.67 5.20
CA ALA A 94 -1.13 3.17 5.39
C ALA A 94 -0.21 2.73 4.25
N MET A 95 -0.36 1.51 3.72
CA MET A 95 0.39 1.08 2.55
C MET A 95 0.09 1.94 1.33
N LEU A 96 -1.19 2.21 1.05
CA LEU A 96 -1.60 3.08 -0.04
C LEU A 96 -0.97 4.48 0.11
N GLN A 97 -1.02 5.06 1.31
CA GLN A 97 -0.43 6.36 1.61
C GLN A 97 1.10 6.37 1.40
N LEU A 98 1.82 5.38 1.92
CA LEU A 98 3.27 5.27 1.76
C LEU A 98 3.68 5.08 0.29
N GLY A 99 2.92 4.29 -0.47
CA GLY A 99 3.16 4.11 -1.90
C GLY A 99 2.99 5.40 -2.69
N LEU A 100 1.93 6.16 -2.42
CA LEU A 100 1.70 7.48 -3.03
C LEU A 100 2.81 8.48 -2.66
N LEU A 101 3.27 8.49 -1.41
CA LEU A 101 4.38 9.32 -0.97
C LEU A 101 5.68 8.97 -1.69
N ALA A 102 6.00 7.68 -1.85
CA ALA A 102 7.18 7.24 -2.58
C ALA A 102 7.14 7.65 -4.06
N LEU A 103 5.98 7.52 -4.70
CA LEU A 103 5.78 7.96 -6.09
C LEU A 103 5.85 9.48 -6.24
N GLY A 104 5.27 10.23 -5.30
CA GLY A 104 5.36 11.68 -5.24
C GLY A 104 6.80 12.17 -5.04
N TYR A 105 7.54 11.55 -4.10
CA TYR A 105 8.95 11.85 -3.84
C TYR A 105 9.85 11.62 -5.06
N THR A 106 9.57 10.57 -5.84
CA THR A 106 10.35 10.22 -7.03
C THR A 106 9.80 10.83 -8.32
N PHE A 107 8.76 11.66 -8.24
CA PHE A 107 8.15 12.28 -9.41
C PHE A 107 9.10 13.32 -10.02
N ARG A 108 9.42 13.15 -11.31
CA ARG A 108 10.37 14.01 -12.06
C ARG A 108 11.74 14.14 -11.37
N HIS A 109 12.18 13.09 -10.69
CA HIS A 109 13.43 13.10 -9.91
C HIS A 109 14.65 13.42 -10.82
N PRO A 110 15.57 14.33 -10.41
CA PRO A 110 16.70 14.79 -11.24
C PRO A 110 17.61 13.67 -11.75
N ALA A 111 17.80 12.62 -10.95
CA ALA A 111 18.59 11.45 -11.34
C ALA A 111 18.03 10.70 -12.58
N LEU A 112 16.79 10.96 -12.99
CA LEU A 112 16.18 10.41 -14.21
C LEU A 112 16.31 11.34 -15.43
N GLY A 113 16.71 12.60 -15.24
CA GLY A 113 16.86 13.61 -16.30
C GLY A 113 18.30 13.86 -16.75
N GLY A 114 19.30 13.33 -16.05
CA GLY A 114 20.73 13.57 -16.30
C GLY A 114 21.35 12.83 -17.50
N GLY A 115 20.54 12.43 -18.48
CA GLY A 115 21.01 11.80 -19.73
C GLY A 115 21.33 12.83 -20.80
N ASN A 116 22.24 13.77 -20.54
CA ASN A 116 23.03 14.46 -21.57
C ASN A 116 24.09 15.37 -20.93
N SER A 117 25.24 14.77 -20.60
CA SER A 117 26.50 15.49 -20.44
C SER A 117 27.63 14.53 -20.77
N SER A 118 27.72 14.15 -22.04
CA SER A 118 29.00 13.75 -22.64
C SER A 118 29.68 15.03 -23.07
N GLU A 119 30.68 15.46 -22.30
CA GLU A 119 31.71 16.39 -22.75
C GLU A 119 32.54 15.72 -23.86
N GLY A 120 32.94 16.52 -24.86
CA GLY A 120 33.76 16.13 -26.00
C GLY A 120 33.68 17.17 -27.10
#